data_AF-A0A7W1PBZ9-F1
#
_entry.id   AF-A0A7W1PBZ9-F1
#
_cell.length_a   1.000
_cell.length_b   1.000
_cell.length_c   1.000
_cell.angle_alpha   90.00
_cell.angle_beta   90.00
_cell.angle_gamma   90.00
#
_symmetry.space_group_name_H-M   'P 1'
#
loop_
_entity.id
_entity.type
_entity.pdbx_description
1 polymer ?
#
loop_
_entity_poly.entity_id
_entity_poly.type
_entity_poly.pdbx_seq_one_letter_code
_entity_poly.pdbx_strand_id
1 'polypeptide(L)'
;MQITRVSCNARRAVTWACLTVLLLVPAPGASGQPPDRKQDAPQEVRAESKVTSDHTVTIKGQRVAYRATAATQPVLNPEGQAVASVFYVYYQRADVQDQALRPLVFSFNGGPGSASVWMHIGYTGPRFLEVDDEGFPIQP
;
A
#
# COMPACT_ATOMS: atom_id res chain seq x y z
N MET A 1 -16.43 15.69 -6.52
CA MET A 1 -16.28 15.85 -5.06
C MET A 1 -15.07 16.73 -4.82
N GLN A 2 -15.30 18.04 -4.70
CA GLN A 2 -14.24 19.02 -4.51
C GLN A 2 -13.82 19.03 -3.04
N ILE A 3 -12.53 18.86 -2.78
CA ILE A 3 -11.96 18.95 -1.44
C ILE A 3 -11.66 20.42 -1.18
N THR A 4 -12.54 21.06 -0.41
CA THR A 4 -12.34 22.42 0.11
C THR A 4 -11.13 22.39 1.05
N ARG A 5 -10.05 23.06 0.65
CA ARG A 5 -8.86 23.23 1.49
C ARG A 5 -9.22 24.08 2.72
N VAL A 6 -8.89 23.57 3.91
CA VAL A 6 -8.94 24.33 5.16
C VAL A 6 -7.96 25.50 5.05
N SER A 7 -8.50 26.71 5.12
CA SER A 7 -7.76 27.97 5.12
C SER A 7 -7.13 28.19 6.49
N CYS A 8 -5.79 28.12 6.56
CA CYS A 8 -5.05 28.53 7.75
C CYS A 8 -4.63 30.00 7.57
N ASN A 9 -5.31 30.89 8.28
CA ASN A 9 -5.11 32.33 8.23
C ASN A 9 -4.06 32.74 9.29
N ALA A 10 -2.78 32.75 8.92
CA ALA A 10 -1.73 33.30 9.77
C ALA A 10 -1.21 34.60 9.14
N ARG A 11 -1.87 35.71 9.49
CA ARG A 11 -1.38 37.07 9.25
C ARG A 11 -0.21 37.35 10.19
N ARG A 12 0.98 37.60 9.63
CA ARG A 12 1.95 38.61 10.06
C ARG A 12 3.09 38.61 9.04
N ALA A 13 3.06 39.61 8.17
CA ALA A 13 4.15 39.91 7.25
C ALA A 13 5.37 40.35 8.08
N VAL A 14 6.40 39.53 8.09
CA VAL A 14 7.76 39.96 8.45
C VAL A 14 8.55 39.87 7.16
N THR A 15 8.83 41.02 6.57
CA THR A 15 9.69 41.18 5.41
C THR A 15 11.11 40.75 5.77
N TRP A 16 11.45 39.49 5.51
CA TRP A 16 12.83 39.03 5.48
C TRP A 16 13.39 39.27 4.09
N ALA A 17 14.23 40.29 3.96
CA ALA A 17 15.07 40.47 2.79
C ALA A 17 16.07 39.29 2.73
N CYS A 18 15.75 38.29 1.91
CA CYS A 18 16.69 37.23 1.56
C CYS A 18 17.77 37.80 0.64
N LEU A 19 18.86 38.29 1.23
CA LEU A 19 20.12 38.47 0.51
C LEU A 19 20.70 37.08 0.25
N THR A 20 20.36 36.46 -0.89
CA THR A 20 20.95 35.19 -1.31
C THR A 20 22.40 35.40 -1.73
N VAL A 21 23.32 35.24 -0.78
CA VAL A 21 24.71 34.89 -1.10
C VAL A 21 24.68 33.42 -1.50
N LEU A 22 24.81 33.15 -2.80
CA LEU A 22 24.97 31.79 -3.32
C LEU A 22 26.39 31.32 -2.98
N LEU A 23 26.59 30.81 -1.75
CA LEU A 23 27.77 30.00 -1.45
C LEU A 23 27.61 28.68 -2.17
N LEU A 24 28.39 28.49 -3.24
CA LEU A 24 28.55 27.23 -3.92
C LEU A 24 29.31 26.27 -2.99
N VAL A 25 28.61 25.65 -2.04
CA VAL A 25 29.15 24.52 -1.28
C VAL A 25 29.14 23.32 -2.23
N PRO A 26 30.30 22.75 -2.60
CA PRO A 26 30.30 21.51 -3.36
C PRO A 26 29.68 20.42 -2.48
N ALA A 27 28.53 19.89 -2.91
CA ALA A 27 28.02 18.65 -2.33
C ALA A 27 29.10 17.58 -2.55
N PRO A 28 29.56 16.88 -1.50
CA PRO A 28 30.44 15.73 -1.70
C PRO A 28 29.70 14.75 -2.61
N GLY A 29 30.30 14.45 -3.76
CA GLY A 29 29.75 13.53 -4.74
C GLY A 29 29.46 12.20 -4.05
N ALA A 30 28.18 11.87 -3.90
CA ALA A 30 27.75 10.54 -3.51
C ALA A 30 27.94 9.60 -4.70
N SER A 31 29.20 9.33 -5.08
CA SER A 31 29.57 8.18 -5.88
C SER A 31 29.67 6.96 -4.96
N GLY A 32 28.55 6.61 -4.33
CA GLY A 32 28.38 5.32 -3.69
C GLY A 32 27.81 4.39 -4.76
N GLN A 33 28.68 3.57 -5.36
CA GLN A 33 28.22 2.44 -6.17
C GLN A 33 27.29 1.60 -5.31
N PRO A 34 26.06 1.26 -5.76
CA PRO A 34 25.17 0.43 -4.96
C PRO A 34 25.93 -0.85 -4.60
N PRO A 35 25.80 -1.35 -3.36
CA PRO A 35 26.55 -2.51 -2.91
C PRO A 35 26.35 -3.64 -3.92
N ASP A 36 27.46 -4.21 -4.37
CA ASP A 36 27.52 -5.31 -5.32
C ASP A 36 26.67 -6.45 -4.78
N ARG A 37 25.43 -6.55 -5.26
CA ARG A 37 24.46 -7.52 -4.79
C ARG A 37 24.92 -8.84 -5.36
N LYS A 38 25.75 -9.56 -4.59
CA LYS A 38 26.04 -10.98 -4.84
C LYS A 38 24.72 -11.63 -5.21
N GLN A 39 24.63 -12.13 -6.43
CA GLN A 39 23.50 -12.94 -6.87
C GLN A 39 23.54 -14.20 -6.02
N ASP A 40 22.75 -14.21 -4.96
CA ASP A 40 22.35 -15.44 -4.31
C ASP A 40 21.80 -16.38 -5.40
N ALA A 41 22.16 -17.66 -5.31
CA ALA A 41 21.72 -18.68 -6.26
C ALA A 41 20.19 -18.56 -6.50
N PRO A 42 19.68 -18.83 -7.73
CA PRO A 42 18.27 -18.63 -8.04
C PRO A 42 17.39 -19.34 -7.01
N GLN A 43 16.79 -18.56 -6.11
CA GLN A 43 15.80 -19.10 -5.19
C GLN A 43 14.60 -19.49 -6.04
N GLU A 44 14.23 -20.79 -6.05
CA GLU A 44 13.03 -21.24 -6.73
C GLU A 44 11.84 -20.39 -6.26
N VAL A 45 11.19 -19.73 -7.22
CA VAL A 45 10.05 -18.88 -6.95
C VAL A 45 8.93 -19.78 -6.43
N ARG A 46 8.58 -19.59 -5.16
CA ARG A 46 7.60 -20.40 -4.44
C ARG A 46 6.29 -20.49 -5.22
N ALA A 47 5.80 -21.72 -5.40
CA ALA A 47 4.54 -22.03 -6.09
C ALA A 47 3.34 -21.32 -5.43
N GLU A 48 2.25 -21.22 -6.20
CA GLU A 48 0.98 -20.62 -5.78
C GLU A 48 0.53 -21.12 -4.40
N SER A 49 0.12 -20.19 -3.54
CA SER A 49 -0.43 -20.49 -2.22
C SER A 49 -1.70 -19.67 -2.01
N LYS A 50 -2.65 -20.22 -1.25
CA LYS A 50 -3.95 -19.58 -1.04
C LYS A 50 -4.55 -20.00 0.30
N VAL A 51 -4.95 -19.01 1.09
CA VAL A 51 -5.71 -19.19 2.33
C VAL A 51 -6.95 -18.30 2.26
N THR A 52 -8.11 -18.88 2.54
CA THR A 52 -9.40 -18.19 2.46
C THR A 52 -10.11 -18.26 3.82
N SER A 53 -10.78 -17.17 4.19
CA SER A 53 -11.58 -17.07 5.40
C SER A 53 -12.83 -16.22 5.17
N ASP A 54 -13.91 -16.56 5.87
CA ASP A 54 -15.19 -15.86 5.78
C ASP A 54 -15.37 -14.93 6.98
N HIS A 55 -15.86 -13.71 6.73
CA HIS A 55 -15.92 -12.62 7.69
C HIS A 55 -17.19 -11.80 7.53
N THR A 56 -17.41 -10.90 8.48
CA THR A 56 -18.45 -9.88 8.39
C THR A 56 -17.95 -8.57 8.98
N VAL A 57 -18.42 -7.44 8.42
CA VAL A 57 -18.22 -6.09 8.95
C VAL A 57 -19.53 -5.31 8.87
N THR A 58 -19.70 -4.30 9.72
CA THR A 58 -20.78 -3.32 9.62
C THR A 58 -20.27 -2.05 8.96
N ILE A 59 -20.82 -1.68 7.80
CA ILE A 59 -20.44 -0.47 7.06
C ILE A 59 -21.68 0.41 6.95
N LYS A 60 -21.62 1.64 7.49
CA LYS A 60 -22.76 2.59 7.49
C LYS A 60 -24.07 1.96 8.02
N GLY A 61 -23.97 1.17 9.09
CA GLY A 61 -25.11 0.48 9.71
C GLY A 61 -25.59 -0.78 8.98
N GLN A 62 -25.00 -1.14 7.83
CA GLN A 62 -25.35 -2.36 7.09
C GLN A 62 -24.33 -3.46 7.36
N ARG A 63 -24.83 -4.65 7.70
CA ARG A 63 -24.01 -5.87 7.82
C ARG A 63 -23.59 -6.33 6.42
N VAL A 64 -22.30 -6.48 6.19
CA VAL A 64 -21.71 -6.93 4.93
C VAL A 64 -20.89 -8.19 5.19
N ALA A 65 -21.36 -9.32 4.66
CA ALA A 65 -20.61 -10.57 4.66
C ALA A 65 -19.58 -10.56 3.52
N TYR A 66 -18.36 -11.00 3.79
CA TYR A 66 -17.31 -11.05 2.78
C TYR A 66 -16.34 -12.20 3.04
N ARG A 67 -15.68 -12.62 1.97
CA ARG A 67 -14.60 -13.60 1.97
C ARG A 67 -13.28 -12.87 1.75
N ALA A 68 -12.28 -13.19 2.55
CA ALA A 68 -10.91 -12.70 2.41
C ALA A 68 -10.01 -13.86 1.97
N THR A 69 -9.28 -13.67 0.87
CA THR A 69 -8.32 -14.62 0.34
C THR A 69 -6.94 -13.99 0.32
N ALA A 70 -6.00 -14.53 1.10
CA ALA A 70 -4.59 -14.18 1.03
C ALA A 70 -3.86 -15.22 0.16
N ALA A 71 -3.17 -14.79 -0.89
CA ALA A 71 -2.61 -15.70 -1.87
C ALA A 71 -1.37 -15.15 -2.57
N THR A 72 -0.64 -16.04 -3.24
CA THR A 72 0.53 -15.71 -4.07
C THR A 72 0.31 -16.16 -5.51
N GLN A 73 0.46 -15.23 -6.47
CA GLN A 73 0.32 -15.50 -7.91
C GLN A 73 1.71 -15.50 -8.57
N PRO A 74 2.14 -16.59 -9.23
CA PRO A 74 3.38 -16.59 -9.99
C PRO A 74 3.27 -15.70 -11.24
N VAL A 75 4.35 -14.99 -11.54
CA VAL A 75 4.58 -14.28 -12.80
C VAL A 75 5.47 -15.18 -13.66
N LEU A 76 4.98 -15.54 -14.84
CA LEU A 76 5.63 -16.49 -15.73
C LEU A 76 6.40 -15.75 -16.83
N ASN A 77 7.54 -16.30 -17.25
CA ASN A 77 8.22 -15.91 -18.49
C ASN A 77 7.52 -16.56 -19.71
N PRO A 78 7.92 -16.21 -20.96
CA PRO A 78 7.36 -16.83 -22.17
C PRO A 78 7.50 -18.36 -22.23
N GLU A 79 8.50 -18.91 -21.54
CA GLU A 79 8.75 -20.36 -21.43
C GLU A 79 7.88 -21.04 -20.35
N GLY A 80 7.02 -20.28 -19.64
CA GLY A 80 6.12 -20.78 -18.61
C GLY A 80 6.76 -20.97 -17.23
N GLN A 81 8.00 -20.54 -17.03
CA GLN A 81 8.72 -20.63 -15.77
C GLN A 81 8.41 -19.43 -14.88
N ALA A 82 8.19 -19.68 -13.58
CA ALA A 82 7.94 -18.61 -12.62
C ALA A 82 9.22 -17.79 -12.37
N VAL A 83 9.17 -16.49 -12.67
CA VAL A 83 10.28 -15.54 -12.48
C VAL A 83 10.06 -14.59 -11.30
N ALA A 84 8.82 -14.47 -10.83
CA ALA A 84 8.47 -13.73 -9.61
C ALA A 84 7.15 -14.25 -9.02
N SER A 85 6.82 -13.84 -7.80
CA SER A 85 5.54 -14.15 -7.15
C SER A 85 4.94 -12.90 -6.53
N VAL A 86 3.67 -12.64 -6.81
CA VAL A 86 2.92 -11.48 -6.32
C VAL A 86 2.02 -11.93 -5.20
N PHE A 87 2.26 -11.44 -3.98
CA PHE A 87 1.33 -11.60 -2.87
C PHE A 87 0.16 -10.62 -2.99
N TYR A 88 -1.07 -11.09 -2.76
CA TYR A 88 -2.27 -10.26 -2.75
C TYR A 88 -3.26 -10.70 -1.66
N VAL A 89 -4.11 -9.76 -1.27
CA VAL A 89 -5.31 -10.03 -0.47
C VAL A 89 -6.53 -9.61 -1.28
N TYR A 90 -7.43 -10.56 -1.54
CA TYR A 90 -8.65 -10.34 -2.28
C TYR A 90 -9.86 -10.37 -1.35
N TYR A 91 -10.67 -9.32 -1.42
CA TYR A 91 -11.92 -9.21 -0.68
C TYR A 91 -13.10 -9.33 -1.63
N GLN A 92 -13.95 -10.31 -1.36
CA GLN A 92 -15.14 -10.59 -2.15
C GLN A 92 -16.36 -10.51 -1.27
N ARG A 93 -17.32 -9.67 -1.62
CA ARG A 93 -18.60 -9.63 -0.92
C ARG A 93 -19.37 -10.95 -1.18
N ALA A 94 -19.91 -11.54 -0.12
CA ALA A 94 -20.45 -12.91 -0.15
C ALA A 94 -21.98 -12.96 -0.29
N ASP A 95 -22.68 -11.88 0.02
CA ASP A 95 -24.15 -11.76 0.00
C ASP A 95 -24.66 -11.17 -1.33
N VAL A 96 -24.10 -11.60 -2.46
CA VAL A 96 -24.40 -11.06 -3.80
C VAL A 96 -24.85 -12.17 -4.72
N GLN A 97 -26.04 -12.00 -5.32
CA GLN A 97 -26.58 -12.99 -6.26
C GLN A 97 -25.85 -12.95 -7.60
N ASP A 98 -25.73 -11.76 -8.20
CA ASP A 98 -25.02 -11.56 -9.46
C ASP A 98 -23.62 -10.95 -9.22
N GLN A 99 -22.61 -11.78 -9.40
CA GLN A 99 -21.21 -11.39 -9.24
C GLN A 99 -20.63 -10.78 -10.51
N ALA A 100 -21.21 -11.03 -11.69
CA ALA A 100 -20.68 -10.53 -12.96
C ALA A 100 -20.81 -9.01 -13.07
N LEU A 101 -21.78 -8.42 -12.37
CA LEU A 101 -22.00 -6.97 -12.32
C LEU A 101 -21.18 -6.24 -11.25
N ARG A 102 -20.45 -6.97 -10.39
CA ARG A 102 -19.63 -6.36 -9.34
C ARG A 102 -18.34 -5.79 -9.94
N PRO A 103 -18.03 -4.49 -9.74
CA PRO A 103 -16.75 -3.94 -10.18
C PRO A 103 -15.59 -4.61 -9.45
N LEU A 104 -14.51 -4.88 -10.19
CA LEU A 104 -13.23 -5.26 -9.62
C LEU A 104 -12.39 -4.01 -9.39
N VAL A 105 -11.91 -3.83 -8.17
CA VAL A 105 -11.04 -2.71 -7.79
C VAL A 105 -9.69 -3.27 -7.39
N PHE A 106 -8.63 -2.75 -8.01
CA PHE A 106 -7.26 -2.99 -7.60
C PHE A 106 -6.77 -1.78 -6.81
N SER A 107 -6.17 -2.04 -5.65
CA SER A 107 -5.63 -1.01 -4.77
C SER A 107 -4.14 -1.27 -4.55
N PHE A 108 -3.32 -0.35 -5.03
CA PHE A 108 -1.87 -0.42 -4.94
C PHE A 108 -1.38 0.72 -4.07
N ASN A 109 -0.35 0.43 -3.28
CA ASN A 109 0.35 1.49 -2.60
C ASN A 109 1.33 2.20 -3.56
N GLY A 110 1.71 3.42 -3.21
CA GLY A 110 2.59 4.28 -4.01
C GLY A 110 4.07 4.19 -3.59
N GLY A 111 4.88 5.04 -4.22
CA GLY A 111 6.33 5.04 -4.07
C GLY A 111 6.98 3.76 -4.64
N PRO A 112 8.29 3.78 -4.95
CA PRO A 112 8.99 2.56 -5.30
C PRO A 112 9.23 1.70 -4.04
N GLY A 113 8.79 0.45 -4.07
CA GLY A 113 9.13 -0.56 -3.04
C GLY A 113 8.27 -0.56 -1.78
N SER A 114 7.27 0.32 -1.65
CA SER A 114 6.34 0.26 -0.51
C SER A 114 5.30 -0.84 -0.69
N ALA A 115 5.11 -1.68 0.32
CA ALA A 115 4.13 -2.75 0.27
C ALA A 115 2.68 -2.23 0.26
N SER A 116 1.75 -2.95 -0.36
CA SER A 116 0.31 -2.66 -0.32
C SER A 116 -0.34 -2.89 1.05
N VAL A 117 0.45 -3.09 2.12
CA VAL A 117 -0.05 -3.27 3.48
C VAL A 117 -0.91 -2.10 3.96
N TRP A 118 -0.55 -0.86 3.59
CA TRP A 118 -1.33 0.32 3.97
C TRP A 118 -2.72 0.35 3.33
N MET A 119 -2.87 -0.23 2.14
CA MET A 119 -4.17 -0.37 1.49
C MET A 119 -5.04 -1.41 2.21
N HIS A 120 -4.41 -2.41 2.82
CA HIS A 120 -5.05 -3.49 3.57
C HIS A 120 -5.51 -3.04 4.97
N ILE A 121 -4.71 -2.26 5.70
CA ILE A 121 -5.00 -1.92 7.12
C ILE A 121 -5.46 -0.48 7.37
N GLY A 122 -5.34 0.42 6.39
CA GLY A 122 -5.53 1.85 6.63
C GLY A 122 -6.28 2.63 5.55
N TYR A 123 -6.65 2.01 4.43
CA TYR A 123 -7.31 2.76 3.35
C TYR A 123 -8.50 2.02 2.72
N THR A 124 -8.25 0.97 1.94
CA THR A 124 -9.29 0.30 1.14
C THR A 124 -9.73 -1.06 1.70
N GLY A 125 -9.08 -1.56 2.75
CA GLY A 125 -9.47 -2.79 3.42
C GLY A 125 -10.78 -2.64 4.20
N PRO A 126 -11.50 -3.75 4.46
CA PRO A 126 -12.75 -3.73 5.22
C PRO A 126 -12.55 -3.54 6.72
N ARG A 127 -11.31 -3.58 7.22
CA ARG A 127 -10.93 -3.41 8.62
C ARG A 127 -9.79 -2.41 8.72
N PHE A 128 -9.81 -1.61 9.77
CA PHE A 128 -8.78 -0.63 10.06
C PHE A 128 -7.96 -1.10 11.27
N LEU A 129 -6.66 -0.79 11.25
CA LEU A 129 -5.83 -0.91 12.44
C LEU A 129 -6.33 0.10 13.47
N GLU A 130 -6.66 -0.38 14.67
CA GLU A 130 -6.97 0.48 15.80
C GLU A 130 -5.67 0.95 16.44
N VAL A 131 -5.58 2.24 16.73
CA VAL A 131 -4.42 2.91 17.32
C VAL A 131 -4.88 3.81 18.45
N ASP A 132 -4.03 4.01 19.45
CA ASP A 132 -4.27 4.99 20.52
C ASP A 132 -4.07 6.44 20.06
N ASP A 133 -4.30 7.39 20.97
CA ASP A 133 -4.21 8.82 20.68
C ASP A 133 -2.77 9.26 20.32
N GLU A 134 -1.77 8.50 20.77
CA GLU A 134 -0.36 8.68 20.45
C GLU A 134 0.06 7.97 19.14
N GLY A 135 -0.78 7.12 18.58
CA GLY A 135 -0.59 6.42 17.31
C GLY A 135 0.07 5.04 17.41
N PHE A 136 0.15 4.45 18.61
CA PHE A 136 0.62 3.08 18.80
C PHE A 136 -0.51 2.07 18.53
N PRO A 137 -0.19 0.89 17.98
CA PRO A 137 -1.18 -0.16 17.78
C PRO A 137 -1.68 -0.68 19.13
N ILE A 138 -3.00 -0.71 19.30
CA ILE A 138 -3.58 -1.36 20.48
C ILE A 138 -3.43 -2.88 20.34
N GLN A 139 -2.97 -3.54 21.41
CA GLN A 139 -2.89 -4.99 21.42
C GLN A 139 -4.28 -5.59 21.71
N PRO A 140 -4.66 -6.68 21.04
CA PRO A 140 -5.92 -7.38 21.30
C PRO A 140 -5.96 -8.05 22.68
#